data_AF-A0A7W4F060-F1
#
_entry.id   AF-A0A7W4F060-F1
#
_cell.length_a   1.000
_cell.length_b   1.000
_cell.length_c   1.000
_cell.angle_alpha   90.00
_cell.angle_beta   90.00
_cell.angle_gamma   90.00
#
_symmetry.space_group_name_H-M   'P 1'
#
loop_
_entity.id
_entity.type
_entity.pdbx_description
1 polymer ?
#
loop_
_entity_poly.entity_id
_entity_poly.type
_entity_poly.pdbx_seq_one_letter_code
_entity_poly.pdbx_strand_id
1 'polypeptide(L)' 'KEDYEVDEEDRVTLINGENIPWEEVKRNGFDYISIVCETENGEKAEIVSLELA' A
#
# COMPACT_ATOMS: atom_id res chain seq x y z
N LYS A 1 6.36 -2.40 13.10
CA LYS A 1 5.86 -1.54 12.01
C LYS A 1 6.07 -0.14 12.54
N GLU A 2 7.01 0.62 11.98
CA GLU A 2 7.11 2.03 12.38
C GLU A 2 5.89 2.72 11.79
N ASP A 3 5.07 3.30 12.65
CA ASP A 3 3.91 4.07 12.25
C ASP A 3 4.43 5.40 11.68
N TYR A 4 4.00 5.76 10.47
CA TYR A 4 4.38 7.04 9.87
C TYR A 4 3.80 8.19 10.69
N GLU A 5 4.62 9.20 10.98
CA GLU A 5 4.13 10.47 11.55
C GLU A 5 3.59 11.35 10.42
N VAL A 6 2.27 11.57 10.43
CA VAL A 6 1.57 12.45 9.49
C VAL A 6 1.32 13.79 10.17
N ASP A 7 1.69 14.88 9.51
CA ASP A 7 1.49 16.24 10.03
C ASP A 7 0.08 16.79 9.79
N GLU A 8 -0.18 18.03 10.23
CA GLU A 8 -1.49 18.70 10.10
C GLU A 8 -1.90 18.97 8.64
N GLU A 9 -0.98 18.86 7.68
CA GLU A 9 -1.22 19.08 6.25
C GLU A 9 -1.34 17.75 5.47
N ASP A 10 -1.50 16.62 6.16
CA ASP A 10 -1.53 15.26 5.58
C ASP A 10 -0.23 14.88 4.84
N ARG A 11 0.93 15.31 5.36
CA ARG A 11 2.24 15.04 4.77
C ARG A 11 3.13 14.24 5.72
N VAL A 12 4.13 13.56 5.14
CA VAL A 12 5.09 12.72 5.85
C VAL A 12 6.49 13.12 5.47
N THR A 13 7.35 13.27 6.48
CA THR A 13 8.78 13.47 6.28
C THR A 13 9.49 12.12 6.24
N LEU A 14 10.06 11.79 5.09
CA LEU A 14 10.79 10.55 4.85
C LEU A 14 12.19 10.58 5.49
N ILE A 15 12.84 9.41 5.57
CA ILE A 15 14.19 9.28 6.16
C ILE A 15 15.26 10.10 5.43
N ASN A 16 15.02 10.44 4.16
CA ASN A 16 15.91 11.25 3.34
C ASN A 16 15.65 12.76 3.49
N GLY A 17 14.71 13.15 4.35
CA GLY A 17 14.31 14.54 4.60
C GLY A 17 13.29 15.10 3.61
N GLU A 18 12.86 14.35 2.60
CA GLU A 18 11.78 14.77 1.71
C GLU A 18 10.45 14.76 2.45
N ASN A 19 9.60 15.74 2.15
CA ASN A 19 8.26 15.84 2.74
C ASN A 19 7.23 15.69 1.61
N ILE A 20 6.47 14.59 1.64
CA ILE A 20 5.54 14.21 0.56
C ILE A 20 4.13 13.96 1.11
N PRO A 21 3.07 14.09 0.28
CA PRO A 21 1.70 13.79 0.71
C PRO A 21 1.56 12.33 1.16
N TRP A 22 0.77 12.08 2.20
CA TRP A 22 0.51 10.74 2.71
C TRP A 22 -0.08 9.80 1.65
N GLU A 23 -0.95 10.30 0.76
CA GLU A 23 -1.46 9.53 -0.37
C GLU A 23 -0.35 9.02 -1.30
N GLU A 24 0.70 9.80 -1.48
CA GLU A 24 1.85 9.41 -2.31
C GLU A 24 2.71 8.35 -1.61
N VAL A 25 2.91 8.46 -0.29
CA VAL A 25 3.57 7.43 0.52
C VAL A 25 2.85 6.09 0.35
N LYS A 26 1.52 6.08 0.51
CA LYS A 26 0.73 4.85 0.36
C LYS A 26 0.86 4.28 -1.04
N ARG A 27 0.73 5.13 -2.07
CA ARG A 27 0.84 4.70 -3.48
C ARG A 27 2.21 4.07 -3.77
N ASN A 28 3.28 4.69 -3.29
CA ASN A 28 4.64 4.22 -3.52
C ASN A 28 5.01 3.04 -2.61
N GLY A 29 4.29 2.84 -1.50
CA GLY A 29 4.49 1.73 -0.57
C GLY A 29 3.80 0.43 -0.97
N PHE A 30 3.03 0.41 -2.07
CA PHE A 30 2.49 -0.83 -2.62
C PHE A 30 3.59 -1.58 -3.37
N ASP A 31 4.01 -2.70 -2.81
CA ASP A 31 5.01 -3.61 -3.36
C ASP A 31 4.40 -4.94 -3.85
N TYR A 32 3.07 -5.08 -3.81
CA TYR A 32 2.39 -6.33 -4.12
C TYR A 32 0.98 -6.12 -4.67
N ILE A 33 0.57 -6.98 -5.59
CA ILE A 33 -0.80 -7.08 -6.10
C ILE A 33 -1.30 -8.52 -6.10
N SER A 34 -2.54 -8.72 -5.61
CA SER A 34 -3.25 -9.99 -5.67
C SER A 34 -4.62 -9.81 -6.32
N ILE A 35 -5.01 -10.80 -7.13
CA ILE A 35 -6.36 -10.92 -7.68
C ILE A 35 -6.93 -12.26 -7.22
N VAL A 36 -8.04 -12.21 -6.51
CA VAL A 36 -8.74 -13.39 -5.97
C VAL A 36 -10.17 -13.39 -6.50
N CYS A 37 -10.62 -14.55 -6.98
CA CYS A 37 -12.02 -14.79 -7.30
C CYS A 37 -12.68 -15.51 -6.12
N GLU A 38 -13.84 -15.02 -5.70
CA GLU A 38 -14.68 -15.67 -4.69
C GLU A 38 -15.94 -16.21 -5.37
N THR A 39 -16.24 -17.49 -5.15
CA THR A 39 -17.45 -18.12 -5.68
C THR A 39 -18.67 -17.77 -4.84
N GLU A 40 -19.88 -18.04 -5.35
CA GLU A 40 -21.13 -17.85 -4.58
C GLU A 40 -21.18 -18.68 -3.28
N ASN A 41 -20.40 -19.77 -3.20
CA ASN A 41 -20.27 -20.59 -2.01
C ASN A 41 -19.19 -20.09 -1.04
N GLY A 42 -18.53 -18.95 -1.35
CA GLY A 42 -17.48 -18.34 -0.53
C GLY A 42 -16.07 -18.95 -0.71
N GLU A 43 -15.88 -19.80 -1.72
CA GLU A 43 -14.56 -20.37 -2.00
C GLU A 43 -13.69 -19.36 -2.72
N LYS A 44 -12.45 -19.17 -2.24
CA LYS A 44 -11.50 -18.21 -2.78
C LYS A 44 -10.42 -18.91 -3.60
N ALA A 45 -10.24 -18.49 -4.84
CA ALA A 45 -9.16 -18.92 -5.72
C ALA A 45 -8.29 -17.72 -6.10
N GLU A 46 -6.99 -17.81 -5.81
CA GLU A 46 -6.01 -16.83 -6.25
C GLU A 46 -5.75 -16.99 -7.75
N ILE A 47 -5.88 -15.89 -8.50
CA ILE A 47 -5.66 -15.82 -9.95
C ILE A 47 -4.28 -15.23 -10.23
N VAL A 48 -3.91 -14.16 -9.52
CA VAL A 48 -2.64 -13.45 -9.68
C VAL A 48 -2.10 -13.09 -8.31
N SER A 49 -0.78 -13.21 -8.16
CA SER A 49 -0.03 -12.82 -6.97
C SER A 49 1.36 -12.40 -7.45
N LEU A 50 1.63 -11.10 -7.45
CA LEU A 50 2.86 -10.53 -8.02
C LEU A 50 3.42 -9.46 -7.09
N GLU A 51 4.72 -9.57 -6.83
CA GLU A 51 5.53 -8.49 -6.27
C GLU A 51 5.75 -7.40 -7.35
N LEU A 52 5.73 -6.13 -6.94
CA LEU A 52 5.94 -4.96 -7.77
C LEU A 52 7.40 -4.49 -7.58
N ALA A 53 8.13 -4.34 -8.69
CA ALA A 53 9.54 -3.93 -8.72
C ALA A 53 9.71 -2.45 -9.06
#